data_AF-A0A0R3M4F1-F1
#
_entry.id   AF-A0A0R3M4F1-F1
#
_cell.length_a   1.000
_cell.length_b   1.000
_cell.length_c   1.000
_cell.angle_alpha   90.00
_cell.angle_beta   90.00
_cell.angle_gamma   90.00
#
_symmetry.space_group_name_H-M   'P 1'
#
loop_
_entity.id
_entity.type
_entity.pdbx_description
1 polymer ?
#
loop_
_entity_poly.entity_id
_entity_poly.type
_entity_poly.pdbx_seq_one_letter_code
_entity_poly.pdbx_strand_id
1 'polypeptide(L)'
;MVEQGMPTRSESRLSDEKASRMMVALRNGETLRKFAVRSHRLKAYFDANPGYAEEAKPLIEANAIAALLRKGARRDNTHCKYGHPLFGRTVYIRRNGKRQCLICAKRRDGAPPPPSAEQLKQVTAALNAGKPLRLICAGMIGPKRRATPIVSYIKLNAYRRQNPAFNQFVLSATVSNNSRGQQRRHNPEAFRVQVVRTEANDFYKILSLVPAGLPADARDDIAQSIMLALLEGVIQRDQVRTRVRHFVAEHNRVFPTKFAKFGDSQLLSLDEVMFEDGSATRGDTVSRGLWDSSPVLATLTG
;
A
#
# COMPACT_ATOMS: atom_id res chain seq x y z
N MET A 1 -27.64 -49.18 8.65
CA MET A 1 -26.98 -47.91 8.26
C MET A 1 -26.82 -47.94 6.75
N VAL A 2 -27.63 -47.18 6.03
CA VAL A 2 -27.64 -47.14 4.56
C VAL A 2 -26.82 -45.93 4.14
N GLU A 3 -25.64 -46.17 3.56
CA GLU A 3 -24.82 -45.13 2.94
C GLU A 3 -25.57 -44.59 1.71
N GLN A 4 -26.23 -43.44 1.86
CA GLN A 4 -26.72 -42.66 0.73
C GLN A 4 -25.50 -42.08 0.02
N GLY A 5 -25.03 -42.79 -1.01
CA GLY A 5 -23.99 -42.30 -1.90
C GLY A 5 -24.39 -40.94 -2.46
N MET A 6 -23.65 -39.90 -2.08
CA MET A 6 -23.80 -38.58 -2.68
C MET A 6 -23.69 -38.73 -4.20
N PRO A 7 -24.64 -38.20 -5.00
CA PRO A 7 -24.53 -38.25 -6.44
C PRO A 7 -23.23 -37.54 -6.80
N THR A 8 -22.22 -38.31 -7.19
CA THR A 8 -21.03 -37.78 -7.84
C THR A 8 -21.55 -36.88 -8.94
N ARG A 9 -21.12 -35.61 -8.98
CA ARG A 9 -21.46 -34.67 -10.06
C ARG A 9 -21.07 -35.36 -11.36
N SER A 10 -22.01 -36.11 -11.93
CA SER A 10 -21.85 -36.80 -13.20
C SER A 10 -21.46 -35.68 -14.14
N GLU A 11 -20.23 -35.74 -14.64
CA GLU A 11 -19.70 -34.74 -15.53
C GLU A 11 -20.71 -34.59 -16.66
N SER A 12 -21.54 -33.55 -16.59
CA SER A 12 -22.74 -33.53 -17.42
C SER A 12 -22.28 -33.33 -18.86
N ARG A 13 -22.14 -34.46 -19.56
CA ARG A 13 -21.83 -34.52 -20.98
C ARG A 13 -22.89 -33.71 -21.72
N LEU A 14 -22.49 -33.06 -22.80
CA LEU A 14 -23.44 -32.34 -23.64
C LEU A 14 -24.41 -33.38 -24.20
N SER A 15 -25.71 -33.25 -23.94
CA SER A 15 -26.69 -34.19 -24.49
C SER A 15 -26.90 -33.95 -25.98
N ASP A 16 -27.20 -35.01 -26.72
CA ASP A 16 -27.44 -34.96 -28.16
C ASP A 16 -28.60 -34.04 -28.50
N GLU A 17 -29.68 -34.05 -27.72
CA GLU A 17 -30.82 -33.13 -27.88
C GLU A 17 -30.40 -31.65 -27.77
N LYS A 18 -29.44 -31.35 -26.89
CA LYS A 18 -28.90 -29.99 -26.77
C LYS A 18 -27.98 -29.67 -27.95
N ALA A 19 -27.20 -30.63 -28.44
CA ALA A 19 -26.38 -30.49 -29.63
C ALA A 19 -27.22 -30.27 -30.89
N SER A 20 -28.32 -31.01 -31.09
CA SER A 20 -29.25 -30.80 -32.21
C SER A 20 -29.85 -29.39 -32.20
N ARG A 21 -30.27 -28.88 -31.03
CA ARG A 21 -30.73 -27.49 -30.89
C ARG A 21 -29.65 -26.47 -31.21
N MET A 22 -28.40 -26.75 -30.84
CA MET A 22 -27.26 -25.91 -31.19
C MET A 22 -27.04 -25.88 -32.71
N MET A 23 -27.14 -27.01 -33.42
CA MET A 23 -26.98 -27.04 -34.88
C MET A 23 -28.06 -26.25 -35.61
N VAL A 24 -29.32 -26.38 -35.21
CA VAL A 24 -30.41 -25.58 -35.78
C VAL A 24 -30.12 -24.08 -35.61
N ALA A 25 -29.67 -23.66 -34.43
CA ALA A 25 -29.32 -22.26 -34.20
C ALA A 25 -28.06 -21.80 -34.95
N LEU A 26 -27.05 -22.67 -35.09
CA LEU A 26 -25.86 -22.39 -35.89
C LEU A 26 -26.21 -22.19 -37.37
N ARG A 27 -27.06 -23.06 -37.94
CA ARG A 27 -27.59 -22.89 -39.31
C ARG A 27 -28.39 -21.59 -39.47
N ASN A 28 -29.06 -21.14 -38.41
CA ASN A 28 -29.77 -19.86 -38.38
C ASN A 28 -28.87 -18.62 -38.13
N GLY A 29 -27.54 -18.77 -38.16
CA GLY A 29 -26.62 -17.64 -37.98
C GLY A 29 -26.41 -17.20 -36.52
N GLU A 30 -26.84 -18.00 -35.55
CA GLU A 30 -26.69 -17.69 -34.13
C GLU A 30 -25.34 -18.13 -33.57
N THR A 31 -24.92 -17.52 -32.46
CA THR A 31 -23.68 -17.88 -31.78
C THR A 31 -23.95 -18.79 -30.58
N LEU A 32 -22.98 -19.64 -30.24
CA LEU A 32 -23.06 -20.59 -29.14
C LEU A 32 -23.29 -19.97 -27.75
N ARG A 33 -23.13 -18.65 -27.62
CA ARG A 33 -23.28 -17.92 -26.34
C ARG A 33 -24.67 -18.10 -25.71
N LYS A 34 -25.72 -18.31 -26.52
CA LYS A 34 -27.10 -18.52 -26.02
C LYS A 34 -27.28 -19.84 -25.26
N PHE A 35 -26.46 -20.85 -25.54
CA PHE A 35 -26.61 -22.19 -24.97
C PHE A 35 -25.83 -22.43 -23.67
N ALA A 36 -25.04 -21.42 -23.26
CA ALA A 36 -24.19 -21.44 -22.05
C ALA A 36 -23.30 -22.69 -21.93
N VAL A 37 -22.84 -23.25 -23.05
CA VAL A 37 -21.97 -24.42 -23.08
C VAL A 37 -20.53 -23.99 -22.83
N ARG A 38 -19.85 -24.63 -21.87
CA ARG A 38 -18.43 -24.40 -21.59
C ARG A 38 -17.56 -25.01 -22.70
N SER A 39 -16.47 -24.34 -23.06
CA SER A 39 -15.59 -24.74 -24.17
C SER A 39 -15.07 -26.19 -24.06
N HIS A 40 -14.62 -26.63 -22.88
CA HIS A 40 -14.12 -28.01 -22.71
C HIS A 40 -15.20 -29.08 -22.94
N ARG A 41 -16.47 -28.80 -22.59
CA ARG A 41 -17.58 -29.75 -22.83
C ARG A 41 -17.92 -29.87 -24.29
N LEU A 42 -17.89 -28.74 -25.00
CA LEU A 42 -18.09 -28.72 -26.45
C LEU A 42 -16.96 -29.48 -27.16
N LYS A 43 -15.71 -29.28 -26.71
CA LYS A 43 -14.55 -30.00 -27.24
C LYS A 43 -14.70 -31.51 -27.04
N ALA A 44 -15.00 -31.96 -25.82
CA ALA A 44 -15.22 -33.37 -25.55
C ALA A 44 -16.35 -33.98 -26.40
N TYR A 45 -17.42 -33.21 -26.66
CA TYR A 45 -18.50 -33.64 -27.54
C TYR A 45 -18.06 -33.72 -29.01
N PHE A 46 -17.22 -32.79 -29.49
CA PHE A 46 -16.64 -32.82 -30.84
C PHE A 46 -15.71 -34.01 -31.02
N ASP A 47 -14.92 -34.35 -29.99
CA ASP A 47 -14.01 -35.49 -30.02
C ASP A 47 -14.80 -36.81 -30.07
N ALA A 48 -15.96 -36.88 -29.40
CA ALA A 48 -16.84 -38.05 -29.43
C ALA A 48 -17.73 -38.15 -30.70
N ASN A 49 -17.99 -37.02 -31.38
CA ASN A 49 -18.91 -36.94 -32.52
C ASN A 49 -18.26 -36.17 -33.69
N PRO A 50 -17.36 -36.80 -34.46
CA PRO A 50 -16.60 -36.12 -35.51
C PRO A 50 -17.49 -35.52 -36.62
N GLY A 51 -18.54 -36.22 -37.05
CA GLY A 51 -19.46 -35.70 -38.08
C GLY A 51 -20.21 -34.44 -37.63
N TYR A 52 -20.57 -34.33 -36.35
CA TYR A 52 -21.12 -33.09 -35.79
C TYR A 52 -20.07 -31.98 -35.84
N ALA A 53 -18.82 -32.28 -35.48
CA ALA A 53 -17.75 -31.30 -35.42
C ALA A 53 -17.39 -30.73 -36.80
N GLU A 54 -17.39 -31.57 -37.84
CA GLU A 54 -17.14 -31.18 -39.23
C GLU A 54 -18.17 -30.15 -39.71
N GLU A 55 -19.45 -30.35 -39.40
CA GLU A 55 -20.50 -29.40 -39.78
C GLU A 55 -20.53 -28.15 -38.87
N ALA A 56 -20.36 -28.32 -37.57
CA ALA A 56 -20.52 -27.24 -36.60
C ALA A 56 -19.39 -26.22 -36.64
N LYS A 57 -18.12 -26.66 -36.79
CA LYS A 57 -16.94 -25.77 -36.76
C LYS A 57 -17.01 -24.61 -37.77
N PRO A 58 -17.25 -24.83 -39.07
CA PRO A 58 -17.33 -23.73 -40.04
C PRO A 58 -18.50 -22.78 -39.74
N LEU A 59 -19.64 -23.30 -39.29
CA LEU A 59 -20.79 -22.47 -38.89
C LEU A 59 -20.46 -21.61 -37.67
N ILE A 60 -19.76 -22.16 -36.67
CA ILE A 60 -19.34 -21.41 -35.47
C ILE A 60 -18.42 -20.26 -35.86
N GLU A 61 -17.46 -20.51 -36.74
CA GLU A 61 -16.51 -19.50 -37.22
C GLU A 61 -17.21 -18.42 -38.06
N ALA A 62 -18.00 -18.82 -39.06
CA ALA A 62 -18.77 -17.90 -39.89
C ALA A 62 -19.71 -17.02 -39.05
N ASN A 63 -20.42 -17.62 -38.08
CA ASN A 63 -21.32 -16.89 -37.19
C ASN A 63 -20.56 -15.98 -36.21
N ALA A 64 -19.36 -16.38 -35.78
CA ALA A 64 -18.50 -15.54 -34.95
C ALA A 64 -18.04 -14.29 -35.72
N ILE A 65 -17.61 -14.45 -36.98
CA ILE A 65 -17.23 -13.35 -37.88
C ILE A 65 -18.44 -12.44 -38.12
N ALA A 66 -19.59 -13.00 -38.51
CA ALA A 66 -20.82 -12.23 -38.71
C ALA A 66 -21.28 -11.50 -37.43
N ALA A 67 -21.12 -12.11 -36.26
CA ALA A 67 -21.41 -11.46 -34.98
C ALA A 67 -20.42 -10.34 -34.64
N LEU A 68 -19.14 -10.47 -35.02
CA LEU A 68 -18.16 -9.39 -34.88
C LEU A 68 -18.49 -8.21 -35.80
N LEU A 69 -18.84 -8.47 -37.06
CA LEU A 69 -19.28 -7.43 -38.01
C LEU A 69 -20.53 -6.70 -37.47
N ARG A 70 -21.52 -7.43 -36.93
CA ARG A 70 -22.71 -6.83 -36.28
C ARG A 70 -22.38 -5.97 -35.06
N LYS A 71 -21.33 -6.27 -34.29
CA LYS A 71 -20.88 -5.39 -33.17
C LYS A 71 -20.40 -4.03 -33.69
N GLY A 72 -19.96 -3.95 -34.95
CA GLY A 72 -19.59 -2.74 -35.67
C GLY A 72 -20.76 -1.81 -35.94
N ALA A 73 -21.96 -2.32 -36.23
CA ALA A 73 -23.11 -1.48 -36.59
C ALA A 73 -23.48 -0.41 -35.54
N ARG A 74 -23.24 -0.68 -34.24
CA ARG A 74 -23.43 0.33 -33.18
C ARG A 74 -22.33 1.39 -33.12
N ARG A 75 -21.18 1.14 -33.76
CA ARG A 75 -20.11 2.12 -33.99
C ARG A 75 -20.46 3.12 -35.09
N ASP A 76 -21.46 2.82 -35.91
CA ASP A 76 -21.90 3.70 -36.99
C ASP A 76 -23.07 4.61 -36.56
N ASN A 77 -23.66 4.36 -35.39
CA ASN A 77 -24.71 5.24 -34.84
C ASN A 77 -24.22 6.70 -34.78
N THR A 78 -24.79 7.59 -35.57
CA THR A 78 -24.48 9.02 -35.54
C THR A 78 -25.10 9.71 -34.33
N HIS A 79 -26.18 9.13 -33.79
CA HIS A 79 -26.94 9.68 -32.67
C HIS A 79 -27.16 8.65 -31.55
N CYS A 80 -27.34 9.15 -30.33
CA CYS A 80 -27.74 8.32 -29.21
C CYS A 80 -29.25 8.03 -29.26
N LYS A 81 -29.75 7.18 -28.37
CA LYS A 81 -31.19 6.82 -28.31
C LYS A 81 -32.15 7.99 -28.06
N TYR A 82 -31.64 9.18 -27.70
CA TYR A 82 -32.42 10.40 -27.49
C TYR A 82 -32.12 11.46 -28.55
N GLY A 83 -31.49 11.09 -29.68
CA GLY A 83 -31.21 12.01 -30.77
C GLY A 83 -29.98 12.91 -30.59
N HIS A 84 -29.19 12.78 -29.52
CA HIS A 84 -27.97 13.59 -29.37
C HIS A 84 -26.84 13.06 -30.26
N PRO A 85 -26.07 13.94 -30.94
CA PRO A 85 -24.95 13.53 -31.77
C PRO A 85 -23.87 12.80 -30.96
N LEU A 86 -23.29 11.74 -31.54
CA LEU A 86 -22.22 10.91 -30.96
C LEU A 86 -20.87 11.17 -31.64
N PHE A 87 -20.56 12.44 -31.93
CA PHE A 87 -19.30 12.89 -32.50
C PHE A 87 -18.75 14.11 -31.74
N GLY A 88 -17.44 14.35 -31.83
CA GLY A 88 -16.79 15.50 -31.20
C GLY A 88 -16.90 15.53 -29.67
N ARG A 89 -17.24 16.70 -29.11
CA ARG A 89 -17.25 16.96 -27.65
C ARG A 89 -18.43 16.32 -26.89
N THR A 90 -19.43 15.77 -27.59
CA THR A 90 -20.63 15.19 -26.96
C THR A 90 -20.51 13.69 -26.72
N VAL A 91 -19.36 13.08 -27.07
CA VAL A 91 -19.12 11.64 -26.93
C VAL A 91 -17.99 11.34 -25.95
N TYR A 92 -18.18 10.29 -25.17
CA TYR A 92 -17.16 9.68 -24.33
C TYR A 92 -16.95 8.23 -24.75
N ILE A 93 -15.72 7.84 -25.04
CA ILE A 93 -15.38 6.46 -25.39
C ILE A 93 -15.02 5.72 -24.11
N ARG A 94 -15.85 4.75 -23.71
CA ARG A 94 -15.57 3.88 -22.57
C ARG A 94 -14.40 2.94 -22.88
N ARG A 95 -13.77 2.38 -21.84
CA ARG A 95 -12.71 1.35 -21.96
C ARG A 95 -13.08 0.14 -22.83
N ASN A 96 -14.37 -0.15 -23.00
CA ASN A 96 -14.87 -1.23 -23.85
C ASN A 96 -15.11 -0.81 -25.32
N GLY A 97 -14.62 0.37 -25.72
CA GLY A 97 -14.80 0.96 -27.05
C GLY A 97 -16.20 1.48 -27.34
N LYS A 98 -17.15 1.42 -26.39
CA LYS A 98 -18.50 1.93 -26.61
C LYS A 98 -18.54 3.45 -26.44
N ARG A 99 -19.14 4.12 -27.42
CA ARG A 99 -19.49 5.55 -27.35
C ARG A 99 -20.66 5.75 -26.39
N GLN A 100 -20.49 6.66 -25.44
CA GLN A 100 -21.51 7.13 -24.51
C GLN A 100 -21.79 8.60 -24.78
N CYS A 101 -23.07 8.95 -24.90
CA CYS A 101 -23.48 10.35 -24.99
C CYS A 101 -23.22 11.07 -23.66
N LEU A 102 -22.36 12.09 -23.68
CA LEU A 102 -22.03 12.93 -22.52
C LEU A 102 -23.22 13.78 -22.08
N ILE A 103 -24.09 14.21 -23.00
CA ILE A 103 -25.29 14.98 -22.66
C ILE A 103 -26.24 14.12 -21.82
N CYS A 104 -26.51 12.88 -22.27
CA CYS A 104 -27.32 11.94 -21.49
C CYS A 104 -26.68 11.56 -20.16
N ALA A 105 -25.34 11.45 -20.12
CA ALA A 105 -24.61 11.20 -18.88
C ALA A 105 -24.81 12.37 -17.90
N LYS A 106 -24.53 13.60 -18.34
CA LYS A 106 -24.74 14.82 -17.56
C LYS A 106 -26.19 14.97 -17.09
N ARG A 107 -27.18 14.69 -17.94
CA ARG A 107 -28.60 14.74 -17.56
C ARG A 107 -28.93 13.74 -16.47
N ARG A 108 -28.41 12.51 -16.56
CA ARG A 108 -28.57 11.49 -15.52
C ARG A 108 -27.87 11.89 -14.22
N ASP A 109 -26.69 12.47 -14.32
CA ASP A 109 -25.87 12.84 -13.16
C ASP A 109 -26.33 14.15 -12.50
N GLY A 110 -27.00 15.03 -13.25
CA GLY A 110 -27.53 16.31 -12.76
C GLY A 110 -28.84 16.19 -11.98
N ALA A 111 -29.65 15.18 -12.28
CA ALA A 111 -30.90 14.88 -11.57
C ALA A 111 -30.94 13.39 -11.17
N PRO A 112 -30.03 12.94 -10.28
CA PRO A 112 -30.11 11.57 -9.78
C PRO A 112 -31.42 11.39 -9.01
N PRO A 113 -32.07 10.22 -9.08
CA PRO A 113 -33.24 9.94 -8.25
C PRO A 113 -32.88 10.11 -6.77
N PRO A 114 -33.79 10.55 -5.89
CA PRO A 114 -33.48 10.70 -4.46
C PRO A 114 -33.15 9.34 -3.81
N PRO A 115 -32.27 9.30 -2.78
CA PRO A 115 -32.02 8.09 -1.98
C PRO A 115 -33.33 7.51 -1.44
N SER A 116 -33.45 6.18 -1.38
CA SER A 116 -34.61 5.58 -0.71
C SER A 116 -34.56 5.87 0.80
N ALA A 117 -35.70 5.81 1.48
CA ALA A 117 -35.76 6.00 2.93
C ALA A 117 -34.85 5.00 3.69
N GLU A 118 -34.77 3.75 3.23
CA GLU A 118 -33.87 2.74 3.77
C GLU A 118 -32.39 3.10 3.58
N GLN A 119 -32.02 3.62 2.40
CA GLN A 119 -30.66 4.09 2.15
C GLN A 119 -30.29 5.23 3.11
N LEU A 120 -31.22 6.16 3.36
CA LEU A 120 -31.00 7.26 4.31
C LEU A 120 -30.82 6.75 5.73
N LYS A 121 -31.66 5.81 6.19
CA LYS A 121 -31.49 5.15 7.51
C LYS A 121 -30.12 4.49 7.64
N GLN A 122 -29.68 3.75 6.62
CA GLN A 122 -28.37 3.11 6.60
C GLN A 122 -27.21 4.11 6.58
N VAL A 123 -27.33 5.21 5.84
CA VAL A 123 -26.34 6.29 5.81
C VAL A 123 -26.23 6.96 7.18
N THR A 124 -27.36 7.31 7.79
CA THR A 124 -27.39 7.92 9.13
C THR A 124 -26.78 6.99 10.18
N ALA A 125 -27.15 5.71 10.18
CA ALA A 125 -26.55 4.71 11.06
C ALA A 125 -25.03 4.55 10.84
N ALA A 126 -24.58 4.55 9.58
CA ALA A 126 -23.16 4.46 9.26
C ALA A 126 -22.36 5.70 9.68
N LEU A 127 -22.94 6.89 9.54
CA LEU A 127 -22.34 8.15 9.99
C LEU A 127 -22.24 8.22 11.52
N ASN A 128 -23.30 7.82 12.24
CA ASN A 128 -23.27 7.73 13.70
C ASN A 128 -22.23 6.72 14.21
N ALA A 129 -21.98 5.65 13.45
CA ALA A 129 -20.91 4.70 13.72
C ALA A 129 -19.50 5.20 13.33
N GLY A 130 -19.35 6.47 12.94
CA GLY A 130 -18.07 7.08 12.57
C GLY A 130 -17.49 6.61 11.22
N LYS A 131 -18.26 5.91 10.39
CA LYS A 131 -17.76 5.40 9.10
C LYS A 131 -17.51 6.56 8.13
N PRO A 132 -16.39 6.56 7.38
CA PRO A 132 -16.08 7.63 6.45
C PRO A 132 -17.04 7.62 5.25
N LEU A 133 -17.36 8.81 4.72
CA LEU A 133 -18.20 8.96 3.53
C LEU A 133 -17.71 8.14 2.33
N ARG A 134 -16.40 7.94 2.18
CA ARG A 134 -15.82 7.09 1.12
C ARG A 134 -16.21 5.61 1.27
N LEU A 135 -16.32 5.11 2.50
CA LEU A 135 -16.80 3.75 2.75
C LEU A 135 -18.29 3.66 2.44
N ILE A 136 -19.07 4.64 2.87
CA ILE A 136 -20.52 4.69 2.64
C ILE A 136 -20.83 4.78 1.14
N CYS A 137 -20.14 5.67 0.42
CA CYS A 137 -20.46 5.99 -0.97
C CYS A 137 -19.79 5.09 -2.02
N ALA A 138 -18.57 4.60 -1.72
CA ALA A 138 -17.77 3.82 -2.67
C ALA A 138 -17.39 2.44 -2.14
N GLY A 139 -17.71 2.11 -0.88
CA GLY A 139 -17.35 0.82 -0.29
C GLY A 139 -15.84 0.66 -0.02
N MET A 140 -15.08 1.76 0.03
CA MET A 140 -13.62 1.73 0.09
C MET A 140 -13.05 2.26 1.41
N ILE A 141 -12.00 1.60 1.91
CA ILE A 141 -11.09 2.12 2.94
C ILE A 141 -9.67 2.10 2.34
N GLY A 142 -9.10 3.28 2.12
CA GLY A 142 -7.87 3.42 1.34
C GLY A 142 -8.05 2.88 -0.09
N PRO A 143 -7.12 2.07 -0.62
CA PRO A 143 -7.23 1.49 -1.97
C PRO A 143 -8.06 0.19 -2.01
N LYS A 144 -8.44 -0.38 -0.86
CA LYS A 144 -9.12 -1.68 -0.79
C LYS A 144 -10.64 -1.50 -0.66
N ARG A 145 -11.40 -2.31 -1.40
CA ARG A 145 -12.86 -2.42 -1.24
C ARG A 145 -13.16 -3.27 -0.01
N ARG A 146 -13.95 -2.75 0.92
CA ARG A 146 -14.29 -3.39 2.20
C ARG A 146 -15.78 -3.64 2.37
N ALA A 147 -16.63 -2.91 1.66
CA ALA A 147 -18.07 -3.07 1.71
C ALA A 147 -18.72 -2.81 0.34
N THR A 148 -19.99 -3.18 0.21
CA THR A 148 -20.85 -2.68 -0.86
C THR A 148 -21.25 -1.23 -0.57
N PRO A 149 -21.20 -0.33 -1.55
CA PRO A 149 -21.65 1.04 -1.35
C PRO A 149 -23.15 1.08 -1.03
N ILE A 150 -23.55 1.87 -0.03
CA ILE A 150 -24.96 2.03 0.38
C ILE A 150 -25.69 2.92 -0.63
N VAL A 151 -25.06 4.04 -0.98
CA VAL A 151 -25.60 5.07 -1.88
C VAL A 151 -24.48 5.65 -2.74
N SER A 152 -24.75 6.10 -3.96
CA SER A 152 -23.70 6.78 -4.74
C SER A 152 -23.47 8.21 -4.23
N TYR A 153 -22.23 8.71 -4.34
CA TYR A 153 -21.90 10.07 -3.90
C TYR A 153 -22.75 11.14 -4.59
N ILE A 154 -22.99 10.99 -5.89
CA ILE A 154 -23.79 11.94 -6.68
C ILE A 154 -25.22 12.04 -6.12
N LYS A 155 -25.83 10.88 -5.81
CA LYS A 155 -27.18 10.78 -5.24
C LYS A 155 -27.25 11.42 -3.85
N LEU A 156 -26.29 11.10 -2.98
CA LEU A 156 -26.21 11.67 -1.63
C LEU A 156 -25.97 13.17 -1.66
N ASN A 157 -25.10 13.66 -2.55
CA ASN A 157 -24.79 15.09 -2.67
C ASN A 157 -25.99 15.90 -3.19
N ALA A 158 -26.73 15.37 -4.17
CA ALA A 158 -27.98 15.98 -4.62
C ALA A 158 -29.00 16.09 -3.48
N TYR A 159 -29.15 15.02 -2.69
CA TYR A 159 -30.04 15.01 -1.53
C TYR A 159 -29.61 16.02 -0.44
N ARG A 160 -28.31 16.13 -0.15
CA ARG A 160 -27.75 17.12 0.79
C ARG A 160 -28.04 18.56 0.37
N ARG A 161 -27.99 18.87 -0.94
CA ARG A 161 -28.33 20.21 -1.45
C ARG A 161 -29.81 20.55 -1.26
N GLN A 162 -30.68 19.55 -1.38
CA GLN A 162 -32.13 19.74 -1.21
C GLN A 162 -32.56 19.77 0.27
N ASN A 163 -31.77 19.17 1.17
CA ASN A 163 -32.13 19.00 2.58
C ASN A 163 -31.04 19.60 3.50
N PRO A 164 -31.13 20.90 3.84
CA PRO A 164 -30.08 21.59 4.59
C PRO A 164 -29.86 21.00 6.00
N ALA A 165 -30.92 20.55 6.68
CA ALA A 165 -30.82 19.89 7.98
C ALA A 165 -29.99 18.60 7.91
N PHE A 166 -30.24 17.76 6.90
CA PHE A 166 -29.45 16.56 6.68
C PHE A 166 -28.00 16.88 6.29
N ASN A 167 -27.77 17.96 5.53
CA ASN A 167 -26.42 18.41 5.21
C ASN A 167 -25.64 18.85 6.47
N GLN A 168 -26.27 19.59 7.37
CA GLN A 168 -25.67 19.98 8.66
C GLN A 168 -25.30 18.75 9.48
N PHE A 169 -26.19 17.75 9.55
CA PHE A 169 -25.91 16.47 10.20
C PHE A 169 -24.70 15.74 9.57
N VAL A 170 -24.62 15.66 8.24
CA VAL A 170 -23.47 15.03 7.58
C VAL A 170 -22.18 15.79 7.86
N LEU A 171 -22.22 17.13 7.87
CA LEU A 171 -21.06 17.96 8.17
C LEU A 171 -20.59 17.73 9.61
N SER A 172 -21.48 17.78 10.60
CA SER A 172 -21.13 17.55 12.01
C SER A 172 -20.56 16.15 12.24
N ALA A 173 -21.17 15.12 11.64
CA ALA A 173 -20.70 13.74 11.74
C ALA A 173 -19.35 13.48 11.03
N THR A 174 -18.90 14.38 10.15
CA THR A 174 -17.67 14.19 9.37
C THR A 174 -16.54 15.15 9.72
N VAL A 175 -16.73 16.08 10.66
CA VAL A 175 -15.69 17.05 11.11
C VAL A 175 -14.39 16.35 11.51
N SER A 176 -14.48 15.24 12.25
CA SER A 176 -13.32 14.46 12.72
C SER A 176 -12.77 13.49 11.67
N ASN A 177 -13.47 13.30 10.55
CA ASN A 177 -13.17 12.28 9.54
C ASN A 177 -12.30 12.81 8.40
N ASN A 178 -11.44 13.79 8.69
CA ASN A 178 -10.48 14.32 7.74
C ASN A 178 -9.50 13.22 7.35
N SER A 179 -9.39 12.96 6.05
CA SER A 179 -8.40 11.98 5.58
C SER A 179 -6.98 12.43 5.97
N ARG A 180 -6.08 11.49 6.27
CA ARG A 180 -4.65 11.79 6.52
C ARG A 180 -4.03 12.71 5.46
N GLY A 181 -4.42 12.55 4.19
CA GLY A 181 -3.96 13.41 3.10
C GLY A 181 -4.51 14.85 3.19
N GLN A 182 -5.75 15.02 3.63
CA GLN A 182 -6.36 16.33 3.83
C GLN A 182 -5.77 17.03 5.08
N GLN A 183 -5.55 16.28 6.16
CA GLN A 183 -4.83 16.78 7.34
C GLN A 183 -3.42 17.27 6.97
N ARG A 184 -2.68 16.51 6.16
CA ARG A 184 -1.36 16.93 5.63
C ARG A 184 -1.42 18.17 4.75
N ARG A 185 -2.48 18.35 3.95
CA ARG A 185 -2.66 19.54 3.09
C ARG A 185 -3.03 20.78 3.88
N HIS A 186 -3.89 20.65 4.88
CA HIS A 186 -4.35 21.79 5.67
C HIS A 186 -3.38 22.17 6.79
N ASN A 187 -2.52 21.25 7.22
CA ASN A 187 -1.55 21.52 8.27
C ASN A 187 -0.17 20.95 7.93
N PRO A 188 0.45 21.42 6.83
CA PRO A 188 1.74 20.90 6.37
C PRO A 188 2.84 21.16 7.40
N GLU A 189 2.80 22.29 8.10
CA GLU A 189 3.75 22.63 9.14
C GLU A 189 3.58 21.78 10.39
N ALA A 190 2.36 21.61 10.93
CA ALA A 190 2.17 20.76 12.10
C ALA A 190 2.61 19.30 11.84
N PHE A 191 2.38 18.78 10.63
CA PHE A 191 2.85 17.44 10.27
C PHE A 191 4.38 17.37 10.12
N ARG A 192 5.01 18.38 9.50
CA ARG A 192 6.48 18.49 9.43
C ARG A 192 7.10 18.64 10.82
N VAL A 193 6.58 19.55 11.65
CA VAL A 193 7.01 19.76 13.04
C VAL A 193 6.84 18.49 13.86
N GLN A 194 5.77 17.72 13.64
CA GLN A 194 5.59 16.46 14.35
C GLN A 194 6.61 15.40 13.91
N VAL A 195 6.92 15.30 12.62
CA VAL A 195 7.99 14.43 12.09
C VAL A 195 9.36 14.86 12.64
N VAL A 196 9.69 16.14 12.55
CA VAL A 196 10.93 16.73 13.10
C VAL A 196 11.02 16.52 14.61
N ARG A 197 9.92 16.66 15.37
CA ARG A 197 9.88 16.37 16.81
C ARG A 197 10.01 14.88 17.13
N THR A 198 9.53 13.99 16.25
CA THR A 198 9.75 12.55 16.44
C THR A 198 11.20 12.20 16.17
N GLU A 199 11.82 12.78 15.15
CA GLU A 199 13.24 12.64 14.82
C GLU A 199 14.16 13.24 15.91
N ALA A 200 13.83 14.41 16.46
CA ALA A 200 14.57 15.01 17.58
C ALA A 200 14.49 14.19 18.88
N ASN A 201 13.46 13.36 19.02
CA ASN A 201 13.30 12.48 20.18
C ASN A 201 13.89 11.07 19.93
N ASP A 202 14.33 10.77 18.71
CA ASP A 202 14.96 9.48 18.42
C ASP A 202 16.30 9.35 19.15
N PHE A 203 17.06 10.45 19.33
CA PHE A 203 18.32 10.43 20.09
C PHE A 203 18.11 9.96 21.55
N TYR A 204 17.21 10.59 22.29
CA TYR A 204 16.96 10.21 23.69
C TYR A 204 16.38 8.81 23.85
N LYS A 205 15.54 8.37 22.88
CA LYS A 205 15.07 6.99 22.84
C LYS A 205 16.23 6.01 22.62
N ILE A 206 17.12 6.30 21.66
CA ILE A 206 18.31 5.48 21.40
C ILE A 206 19.19 5.45 22.65
N LEU A 207 19.46 6.61 23.27
CA LEU A 207 20.26 6.72 24.48
C LEU A 207 19.70 5.89 25.65
N SER A 208 18.37 5.79 25.76
CA SER A 208 17.71 4.93 26.75
C SER A 208 17.83 3.44 26.46
N LEU A 209 18.14 3.04 25.22
CA LEU A 209 18.40 1.66 24.83
C LEU A 209 19.86 1.25 25.07
N VAL A 210 20.79 2.20 25.15
CA VAL A 210 22.21 1.96 25.45
C VAL A 210 22.36 1.59 26.94
N PRO A 211 23.14 0.56 27.30
CA PRO A 211 23.32 0.14 28.69
C PRO A 211 23.78 1.28 29.61
N ALA A 212 23.09 1.46 30.74
CA ALA A 212 23.37 2.54 31.70
C ALA A 212 24.70 2.39 32.46
N GLY A 213 25.32 1.20 32.43
CA GLY A 213 26.62 0.94 33.09
C GLY A 213 27.83 1.47 32.32
N LEU A 214 27.66 2.02 31.11
CA LEU A 214 28.72 2.67 30.36
C LEU A 214 28.89 4.13 30.80
N PRO A 215 30.11 4.72 30.71
CA PRO A 215 30.33 6.14 30.94
C PRO A 215 29.41 7.00 30.06
N ALA A 216 28.98 8.16 30.55
CA ALA A 216 28.05 9.04 29.84
C ALA A 216 28.54 9.38 28.42
N ASP A 217 29.80 9.78 28.29
CA ASP A 217 30.42 10.13 27.01
C ASP A 217 30.36 8.97 26.00
N ALA A 218 30.69 7.74 26.44
CA ALA A 218 30.62 6.56 25.59
C ALA A 218 29.18 6.22 25.16
N ARG A 219 28.20 6.48 26.03
CA ARG A 219 26.79 6.26 25.68
C ARG A 219 26.32 7.23 24.62
N ASP A 220 26.75 8.49 24.69
CA ASP A 220 26.42 9.52 23.70
C ASP A 220 27.07 9.21 22.35
N ASP A 221 28.33 8.79 22.33
CA ASP A 221 29.05 8.38 21.10
C ASP A 221 28.38 7.18 20.42
N ILE A 222 27.95 6.19 21.20
CA ILE A 222 27.22 5.02 20.70
C ILE A 222 25.85 5.44 20.14
N ALA A 223 25.13 6.29 20.86
CA ALA A 223 23.83 6.79 20.40
C ALA A 223 23.96 7.61 19.10
N GLN A 224 25.01 8.43 18.98
CA GLN A 224 25.32 9.19 17.78
C GLN A 224 25.67 8.26 16.60
N SER A 225 26.47 7.22 16.84
CA SER A 225 26.81 6.22 15.82
C SER A 225 25.58 5.47 15.29
N ILE A 226 24.65 5.10 16.17
CA ILE A 226 23.37 4.49 15.79
C ILE A 226 22.52 5.49 14.98
N MET A 227 22.51 6.76 15.35
CA MET A 227 21.77 7.80 14.63
C MET A 227 22.31 8.02 13.22
N LEU A 228 23.64 8.03 13.05
CA LEU A 228 24.29 8.09 11.73
C LEU A 228 23.89 6.88 10.87
N ALA A 229 23.94 5.67 11.42
CA ALA A 229 23.52 4.46 10.70
C ALA A 229 22.03 4.46 10.31
N LEU A 230 21.15 5.11 11.09
CA LEU A 230 19.75 5.35 10.73
C LEU A 230 19.60 6.35 9.59
N LEU A 231 20.39 7.44 9.60
CA LEU A 231 20.37 8.47 8.57
C LEU A 231 20.92 7.96 7.24
N GLU A 232 21.95 7.13 7.28
CA GLU A 232 22.52 6.44 6.12
C GLU A 232 21.63 5.30 5.60
N GLY A 233 20.64 4.86 6.39
CA GLY A 233 19.73 3.77 6.04
C GLY A 233 20.34 2.38 6.16
N VAL A 234 21.48 2.24 6.84
CA VAL A 234 22.15 0.95 7.14
C VAL A 234 21.30 0.11 8.09
N ILE A 235 20.58 0.78 9.00
CA ILE A 235 19.63 0.15 9.93
C ILE A 235 18.26 0.82 9.83
N GLN A 236 17.21 0.05 10.07
CA GLN A 236 15.86 0.60 10.23
C GLN A 236 15.52 0.78 11.73
N ARG A 237 14.55 1.67 12.03
CA ARG A 237 14.17 2.03 13.41
C ARG A 237 13.72 0.84 14.26
N ASP A 238 13.09 -0.15 13.63
CA ASP A 238 12.67 -1.42 14.25
C ASP A 238 13.85 -2.33 14.62
N GLN A 239 15.00 -2.18 13.95
CA GLN A 239 16.19 -2.99 14.16
C GLN A 239 17.13 -2.44 15.24
N VAL A 240 16.96 -1.17 15.65
CA VAL A 240 17.84 -0.48 16.61
C VAL A 240 18.03 -1.30 17.88
N ARG A 241 16.93 -1.75 18.49
CA ARG A 241 16.97 -2.51 19.76
C ARG A 241 17.79 -3.79 19.66
N THR A 242 17.73 -4.47 18.52
CA THR A 242 18.47 -5.72 18.28
C THR A 242 19.95 -5.45 17.98
N ARG A 243 20.27 -4.32 17.33
CA ARG A 243 21.64 -3.99 16.91
C ARG A 243 22.44 -3.13 17.89
N VAL A 244 21.85 -2.55 18.93
CA VAL A 244 22.58 -1.76 19.95
C VAL A 244 23.82 -2.48 20.47
N ARG A 245 23.74 -3.80 20.72
CA ARG A 245 24.89 -4.60 21.20
C ARG A 245 26.07 -4.60 20.22
N HIS A 246 25.81 -4.56 18.91
CA HIS A 246 26.86 -4.47 17.89
C HIS A 246 27.61 -3.16 17.99
N PHE A 247 26.89 -2.04 18.08
CA PHE A 247 27.49 -0.70 18.22
C PHE A 247 28.27 -0.55 19.53
N VAL A 248 27.79 -1.14 20.62
CA VAL A 248 28.53 -1.18 21.89
C VAL A 248 29.85 -1.97 21.73
N ALA A 249 29.81 -3.13 21.09
CA ALA A 249 31.01 -3.94 20.85
C ALA A 249 32.01 -3.24 19.92
N GLU A 250 31.51 -2.57 18.89
CA GLU A 250 32.30 -1.78 17.94
C GLU A 250 32.96 -0.57 18.62
N HIS A 251 32.20 0.18 19.43
CA HIS A 251 32.76 1.29 20.21
C HIS A 251 33.84 0.79 21.18
N ASN A 252 33.62 -0.30 21.91
CA ASN A 252 34.62 -0.88 22.82
C ASN A 252 35.86 -1.41 22.09
N ARG A 253 35.74 -1.79 20.81
CA ARG A 253 36.88 -2.21 19.98
C ARG A 253 37.74 -1.02 19.56
N VAL A 254 37.12 0.12 19.25
CA VAL A 254 37.83 1.36 18.85
C VAL A 254 38.37 2.11 20.08
N PHE A 255 37.61 2.11 21.17
CA PHE A 255 37.94 2.73 22.45
C PHE A 255 37.95 1.65 23.53
N PRO A 256 39.06 0.91 23.66
CA PRO A 256 39.17 -0.11 24.68
C PRO A 256 38.98 0.57 26.04
N THR A 257 37.91 0.21 26.75
CA THR A 257 37.67 0.76 28.09
C THR A 257 38.88 0.43 28.96
N LYS A 258 39.28 1.39 29.81
CA LYS A 258 40.58 1.60 30.51
C LYS A 258 41.34 0.40 31.11
N PHE A 259 40.85 -0.83 30.98
CA PHE A 259 41.50 -2.07 31.37
C PHE A 259 41.94 -2.95 30.19
N ALA A 260 41.59 -2.59 28.95
CA ALA A 260 42.20 -3.15 27.76
C ALA A 260 43.52 -2.41 27.51
N LYS A 261 44.56 -3.06 28.03
CA LYS A 261 45.98 -2.74 28.00
C LYS A 261 46.43 -2.18 26.64
N PHE A 262 47.43 -1.30 26.69
CA PHE A 262 48.22 -0.94 25.52
C PHE A 262 48.71 -2.21 24.80
N GLY A 263 48.09 -2.54 23.66
CA GLY A 263 48.40 -3.72 22.85
C GLY A 263 48.05 -5.06 23.52
N ASP A 264 48.18 -6.15 22.76
CA ASP A 264 48.05 -7.53 23.25
C ASP A 264 49.07 -7.89 24.37
N SER A 265 49.93 -6.96 24.77
CA SER A 265 50.91 -7.13 25.84
C SER A 265 50.30 -6.94 27.24
N GLN A 266 50.67 -7.88 28.12
CA GLN A 266 50.55 -7.79 29.57
C GLN A 266 51.10 -6.44 30.07
N LEU A 267 50.57 -5.89 31.18
CA LEU A 267 51.01 -4.58 31.71
C LEU A 267 52.54 -4.56 31.83
N LEU A 268 53.21 -3.89 30.88
CA LEU A 268 54.66 -3.77 30.86
C LEU A 268 55.03 -2.81 32.00
N SER A 269 55.79 -3.31 32.98
CA SER A 269 56.20 -2.52 34.14
C SER A 269 57.03 -1.32 33.70
N LEU A 270 57.00 -0.23 34.48
CA LEU A 270 57.88 0.93 34.23
C LEU A 270 59.37 0.55 34.31
N ASP A 271 59.67 -0.52 35.02
CA ASP A 271 61.02 -1.07 35.18
C ASP A 271 61.46 -1.96 34.00
N GLU A 272 60.59 -2.15 33.00
CA GLU A 272 60.94 -2.96 31.83
C GLU A 272 61.78 -2.15 30.84
N VAL A 273 62.82 -2.79 30.34
CA VAL A 273 63.81 -2.21 29.45
C VAL A 273 63.15 -1.89 28.10
N MET A 274 63.32 -0.67 27.59
CA MET A 274 62.66 -0.23 26.36
C MET A 274 63.16 -0.91 25.08
N PHE A 275 64.41 -1.37 25.08
CA PHE A 275 65.09 -1.95 23.93
C PHE A 275 65.97 -3.11 24.38
N GLU A 276 66.05 -4.19 23.59
CA GLU A 276 66.84 -5.39 23.94
C GLU A 276 68.34 -5.11 24.13
N ASP A 277 68.85 -4.02 23.53
CA ASP A 277 70.26 -3.62 23.56
C ASP A 277 70.57 -2.47 24.54
N GLY A 278 69.59 -1.98 25.31
CA GLY A 278 69.76 -0.84 26.21
C GLY A 278 69.56 -1.20 27.68
N SER A 279 70.05 -0.37 28.61
CA SER A 279 69.68 -0.44 30.03
C SER A 279 68.59 0.57 30.42
N ALA A 280 68.10 1.35 29.46
CA ALA A 280 67.09 2.38 29.69
C ALA A 280 65.72 1.73 29.95
N THR A 281 65.18 1.97 31.14
CA THR A 281 63.82 1.55 31.51
C THR A 281 62.81 2.55 30.98
N ARG A 282 61.55 2.13 30.80
CA ARG A 282 60.48 3.06 30.43
C ARG A 282 60.33 4.21 31.43
N GLY A 283 60.58 3.95 32.71
CA GLY A 283 60.59 4.97 33.77
C GLY A 283 61.54 6.13 33.48
N ASP A 284 62.70 5.87 32.88
CA ASP A 284 63.72 6.88 32.60
C ASP A 284 63.28 7.92 31.55
N THR A 285 62.35 7.55 30.66
CA THR A 285 61.79 8.48 29.67
C THR A 285 60.67 9.37 30.21
N VAL A 286 60.12 9.07 31.39
CA VAL A 286 59.08 9.88 32.05
C VAL A 286 59.76 10.97 32.89
N SER A 287 60.44 11.90 32.23
CA SER A 287 61.31 12.88 32.91
C SER A 287 60.61 14.13 33.42
N ARG A 288 59.28 14.28 33.23
CA ARG A 288 58.51 15.41 33.80
C ARG A 288 57.12 14.95 34.21
N GLY A 289 56.81 15.11 35.50
CA GLY A 289 55.44 14.96 35.96
C GLY A 289 54.57 16.00 35.26
N LEU A 290 53.41 15.60 34.75
CA LEU A 290 52.39 16.50 34.19
C LEU A 290 51.93 17.59 35.20
N TRP A 291 52.44 17.54 36.43
CA TRP A 291 52.13 18.40 37.56
C TRP A 291 53.34 19.14 38.15
N ASP A 292 54.50 19.17 37.47
CA ASP A 292 55.60 20.08 37.86
C ASP A 292 55.24 21.52 37.47
N SER A 293 54.31 22.11 38.23
CA SER A 293 54.00 23.53 38.21
C SER A 293 55.16 24.29 38.87
N SER A 294 56.22 24.55 38.11
CA SER A 294 57.21 25.55 38.53
C SER A 294 56.55 26.94 38.49
N PRO A 295 56.54 27.69 39.60
CA PRO A 295 56.06 29.06 39.60
C PRO A 295 57.04 29.90 38.79
N VAL A 296 56.58 30.48 37.69
CA VAL A 296 57.30 31.54 36.99
C VAL A 296 57.33 32.76 37.92
N LEU A 297 58.42 32.90 38.69
CA LEU A 297 58.75 34.12 39.40
C LEU A 297 59.07 35.20 38.36
N ALA A 298 58.07 36.02 38.04
CA ALA A 298 58.27 37.28 37.33
C ALA A 298 58.96 38.26 38.28
N THR A 299 60.29 38.39 38.14
CA THR A 299 61.07 39.47 38.74
C THR A 299 60.67 40.81 38.14
N LEU A 300 60.09 41.66 38.98
CA LEU A 300 59.99 43.10 38.82
C LEU A 300 61.36 43.75 39.03
N THR A 301 61.91 44.35 37.98
CA THR A 301 62.91 45.42 37.99
C THR A 301 62.55 46.28 36.78
N GLY A 302 62.17 47.54 36.89
CA GLY A 302 62.90 48.66 37.46
C GLY A 302 62.95 49.72 36.37
#